data_AF-A0A959C8W5-F1
#
_entry.id   AF-A0A959C8W5-F1
#
_cell.length_a   1.000
_cell.length_b   1.000
_cell.length_c   1.000
_cell.angle_alpha   90.00
_cell.angle_beta   90.00
_cell.angle_gamma   90.00
#
_symmetry.space_group_name_H-M   'P 1'
#
loop_
_entity.id
_entity.type
_entity.pdbx_description
1 polymer ?
#
loop_
_entity_poly.entity_id
_entity_poly.type
_entity_poly.pdbx_seq_one_letter_code
_entity_poly.pdbx_strand_id
1 'polypeptide(L)'
;PVNCNGPFIQCNQNNLVIAEQTGKWDILDCGISNPGREQFFRFVAPNTRSYNLEVISATGGYVSYLYKDASDGCNEDNWHCIDDFNIPGTSDLPPIPGSTLQAGKLYYILCDPQTIASVTQTFSIKECAPPTNDSPLDAIEIIVNTPCDENIYSNFGAGLDPDEPDPDVDDTDGLIGRWQDAADETVWFKFVAPASGTVTIFTNPQGSYLPNDDTQVALYQVGDPADYSTYQLLISDEDNGTAYLGFNSVVSYTGLNEGETYYIQVDGWGINSGAFCIAVIETVERIASADCLIDYSIDNVNQDKWYGIYATPDDLDIGPLVAAINPLGADLGTVTCRVQVYDEIPVSGNGIPYLPAYYYLTSSEPLVTPVKLRLFFTDSEFEDLKVAANEPDNTIH
;
A
#
# COMPACT_ATOMS: atom_id res chain seq x y z
N PRO A 1 -19.97 -20.25 17.20
CA PRO A 1 -20.06 -18.79 17.43
C PRO A 1 -20.61 -18.15 16.15
N VAL A 2 -21.27 -17.00 16.22
CA VAL A 2 -21.52 -16.25 14.98
C VAL A 2 -20.17 -15.89 14.38
N ASN A 3 -20.02 -16.04 13.07
CA ASN A 3 -18.80 -15.72 12.35
C ASN A 3 -19.09 -14.59 11.37
N CYS A 4 -18.51 -13.43 11.60
CA CYS A 4 -18.69 -12.25 10.75
C CYS A 4 -17.80 -12.27 9.48
N ASN A 5 -17.22 -13.42 9.13
CA ASN A 5 -16.45 -13.62 7.90
C ASN A 5 -17.33 -13.84 6.66
N GLY A 6 -18.37 -13.01 6.50
CA GLY A 6 -19.21 -13.00 5.28
C GLY A 6 -18.41 -12.64 4.02
N PRO A 7 -18.97 -12.77 2.81
CA PRO A 7 -18.26 -12.33 1.61
C PRO A 7 -17.96 -10.83 1.63
N PHE A 8 -16.86 -10.42 0.99
CA PHE A 8 -16.65 -9.01 0.65
C PHE A 8 -17.65 -8.60 -0.42
N ILE A 9 -18.23 -7.44 -0.25
CA ILE A 9 -19.14 -6.85 -1.21
C ILE A 9 -18.53 -5.56 -1.73
N GLN A 10 -18.60 -5.37 -3.03
CA GLN A 10 -18.21 -4.13 -3.66
C GLN A 10 -19.43 -3.26 -3.94
N CYS A 11 -19.15 -1.98 -4.13
CA CYS A 11 -20.11 -1.02 -4.59
C CYS A 11 -20.74 -1.42 -5.94
N ASN A 12 -22.03 -1.12 -6.11
CA ASN A 12 -22.85 -1.44 -7.27
C ASN A 12 -23.02 -2.94 -7.59
N GLN A 13 -22.41 -3.84 -6.83
CA GLN A 13 -22.58 -5.29 -6.94
C GLN A 13 -23.92 -5.72 -6.31
N ASN A 14 -24.59 -6.69 -6.94
CA ASN A 14 -25.78 -7.31 -6.39
C ASN A 14 -25.39 -8.48 -5.47
N ASN A 15 -25.92 -8.47 -4.24
CA ASN A 15 -25.60 -9.42 -3.19
C ASN A 15 -26.87 -10.14 -2.73
N LEU A 16 -26.80 -11.48 -2.68
CA LEU A 16 -27.94 -12.33 -2.37
C LEU A 16 -27.98 -12.67 -0.87
N VAL A 17 -29.14 -12.48 -0.25
CA VAL A 17 -29.44 -12.85 1.13
C VAL A 17 -30.43 -14.01 1.11
N ILE A 18 -30.04 -15.16 1.66
CA ILE A 18 -30.93 -16.29 1.90
C ILE A 18 -30.80 -16.68 3.36
N ALA A 19 -31.91 -16.64 4.09
CA ALA A 19 -31.94 -17.04 5.49
C ALA A 19 -33.21 -17.82 5.81
N GLU A 20 -33.08 -18.77 6.72
CA GLU A 20 -34.15 -19.57 7.28
C GLU A 20 -33.71 -20.06 8.66
N GLN A 21 -34.68 -20.47 9.48
CA GLN A 21 -34.47 -20.97 10.84
C GLN A 21 -34.07 -19.87 11.83
N THR A 22 -33.89 -20.26 13.09
CA THR A 22 -33.56 -19.35 14.18
C THR A 22 -32.09 -18.92 14.11
N GLY A 23 -31.87 -17.62 14.28
CA GLY A 23 -30.55 -17.04 14.48
C GLY A 23 -29.96 -17.34 15.83
N LYS A 24 -28.73 -16.87 16.01
CA LYS A 24 -28.05 -16.93 17.30
C LYS A 24 -28.26 -15.64 18.10
N TRP A 25 -28.40 -14.52 17.42
CA TRP A 25 -28.64 -13.21 18.01
C TRP A 25 -30.10 -12.81 17.78
N ASP A 26 -30.58 -11.89 18.60
CA ASP A 26 -31.89 -11.24 18.44
C ASP A 26 -31.65 -9.74 18.65
N ILE A 27 -31.02 -9.12 17.64
CA ILE A 27 -30.57 -7.73 17.70
C ILE A 27 -31.78 -6.81 17.58
N LEU A 28 -31.88 -5.79 18.43
CA LEU A 28 -33.06 -4.93 18.56
C LEU A 28 -32.83 -3.48 18.08
N ASP A 29 -31.68 -3.16 17.48
CA ASP A 29 -31.31 -1.79 17.11
C ASP A 29 -32.23 -1.15 16.06
N CYS A 30 -32.97 -1.95 15.30
CA CYS A 30 -34.07 -1.47 14.43
C CYS A 30 -35.42 -1.28 15.16
N GLY A 31 -35.45 -1.42 16.49
CA GLY A 31 -36.66 -1.32 17.31
C GLY A 31 -37.59 -2.53 17.25
N ILE A 32 -37.15 -3.62 16.60
CA ILE A 32 -37.92 -4.85 16.36
C ILE A 32 -37.05 -6.08 16.57
N SER A 33 -37.67 -7.20 16.95
CA SER A 33 -37.00 -8.50 17.15
C SER A 33 -36.63 -9.13 15.81
N ASN A 34 -35.42 -9.65 15.74
CA ASN A 34 -34.85 -10.32 14.58
C ASN A 34 -34.43 -11.76 14.96
N PRO A 35 -35.40 -12.70 15.07
CA PRO A 35 -35.11 -14.06 15.51
C PRO A 35 -34.56 -14.96 14.39
N GLY A 36 -34.47 -14.45 13.16
CA GLY A 36 -34.04 -15.19 11.99
C GLY A 36 -32.53 -15.39 11.93
N ARG A 37 -32.07 -16.27 11.04
CA ARG A 37 -30.64 -16.55 10.90
C ARG A 37 -29.89 -15.38 10.27
N GLU A 38 -28.93 -14.82 11.00
CA GLU A 38 -28.07 -13.72 10.57
C GLU A 38 -27.32 -14.03 9.26
N GLN A 39 -27.21 -13.05 8.36
CA GLN A 39 -26.33 -13.08 7.18
C GLN A 39 -25.38 -11.88 7.20
N PHE A 40 -24.08 -12.14 7.11
CA PHE A 40 -23.03 -11.11 7.19
C PHE A 40 -22.42 -10.84 5.84
N PHE A 41 -22.03 -9.60 5.63
CA PHE A 41 -21.21 -9.12 4.52
C PHE A 41 -20.15 -8.16 5.05
N ARG A 42 -19.06 -8.01 4.31
CA ARG A 42 -17.94 -7.12 4.63
C ARG A 42 -17.84 -6.06 3.54
N PHE A 43 -17.88 -4.78 3.92
CA PHE A 43 -17.84 -3.65 3.00
C PHE A 43 -16.72 -2.71 3.42
N VAL A 44 -15.76 -2.46 2.52
CA VAL A 44 -14.79 -1.37 2.70
C VAL A 44 -15.32 -0.17 1.95
N ALA A 45 -15.54 0.95 2.65
CA ALA A 45 -16.05 2.15 2.01
C ALA A 45 -14.98 2.73 1.06
N PRO A 46 -15.22 2.84 -0.26
CA PRO A 46 -14.21 3.36 -1.18
C PRO A 46 -13.89 4.85 -0.96
N ASN A 47 -14.85 5.58 -0.39
CA ASN A 47 -14.83 7.02 -0.18
C ASN A 47 -15.40 7.43 1.18
N THR A 48 -14.93 8.57 1.70
CA THR A 48 -15.53 9.20 2.89
C THR A 48 -16.81 9.92 2.48
N ARG A 49 -17.94 9.21 2.53
CA ARG A 49 -19.25 9.77 2.14
C ARG A 49 -20.42 9.00 2.74
N SER A 50 -21.62 9.50 2.49
CA SER A 50 -22.84 8.72 2.60
C SER A 50 -23.07 7.93 1.31
N TYR A 51 -23.47 6.68 1.49
CA TYR A 51 -23.86 5.71 0.47
C TYR A 51 -25.35 5.46 0.56
N ASN A 52 -25.87 4.63 -0.34
CA ASN A 52 -27.23 4.10 -0.22
C ASN A 52 -27.20 2.58 -0.16
N LEU A 53 -27.95 1.98 0.77
CA LEU A 53 -28.30 0.57 0.70
C LEU A 53 -29.60 0.42 -0.07
N GLU A 54 -29.56 -0.26 -1.21
CA GLU A 54 -30.71 -0.52 -2.06
C GLU A 54 -31.08 -2.01 -2.01
N VAL A 55 -32.29 -2.33 -1.54
CA VAL A 55 -32.89 -3.64 -1.69
C VAL A 55 -33.61 -3.69 -3.04
N ILE A 56 -33.10 -4.53 -3.94
CA ILE A 56 -33.56 -4.68 -5.33
C ILE A 56 -34.73 -5.66 -5.44
N SER A 57 -34.74 -6.69 -4.60
CA SER A 57 -35.83 -7.67 -4.52
C SER A 57 -35.98 -8.18 -3.10
N ALA A 58 -37.22 -8.42 -2.66
CA ALA A 58 -37.51 -8.93 -1.33
C ALA A 58 -38.69 -9.92 -1.36
N THR A 59 -38.51 -11.08 -0.72
CA THR A 59 -39.53 -12.13 -0.58
C THR A 59 -39.39 -12.83 0.78
N GLY A 60 -40.51 -13.33 1.31
CA GLY A 60 -40.53 -14.17 2.52
C GLY A 60 -40.66 -13.44 3.86
N GLY A 61 -40.51 -12.11 3.90
CA GLY A 61 -40.71 -11.31 5.10
C GLY A 61 -39.82 -10.06 5.17
N TYR A 62 -39.89 -9.38 6.31
CA TYR A 62 -38.99 -8.28 6.64
C TYR A 62 -37.60 -8.79 6.99
N VAL A 63 -36.57 -8.08 6.50
CA VAL A 63 -35.18 -8.23 6.90
C VAL A 63 -34.69 -6.87 7.36
N SER A 64 -34.16 -6.81 8.58
CA SER A 64 -33.51 -5.64 9.13
C SER A 64 -32.08 -5.59 8.61
N TYR A 65 -31.68 -4.44 8.06
CA TYR A 65 -30.32 -4.20 7.61
C TYR A 65 -29.62 -3.33 8.64
N LEU A 66 -28.47 -3.78 9.10
CA LEU A 66 -27.65 -3.09 10.09
C LEU A 66 -26.22 -2.96 9.59
N TYR A 67 -25.51 -1.95 10.08
CA TYR A 67 -24.06 -1.86 9.89
C TYR A 67 -23.33 -1.66 11.21
N LYS A 68 -22.05 -2.03 11.20
CA LYS A 68 -21.14 -1.76 12.30
C LYS A 68 -19.72 -1.62 11.79
N ASP A 69 -18.93 -0.80 12.47
CA ASP A 69 -17.49 -0.76 12.30
C ASP A 69 -16.83 -2.09 12.67
N ALA A 70 -15.96 -2.63 11.80
CA ALA A 70 -15.31 -3.90 12.09
C ALA A 70 -14.38 -3.84 13.30
N SER A 71 -13.87 -2.65 13.68
CA SER A 71 -13.05 -2.49 14.89
C SER A 71 -13.81 -2.80 16.18
N ASP A 72 -15.15 -2.74 16.17
CA ASP A 72 -15.99 -3.09 17.32
C ASP A 72 -16.15 -4.62 17.52
N GLY A 73 -15.54 -5.42 16.63
CA GLY A 73 -15.48 -6.88 16.72
C GLY A 73 -16.79 -7.60 16.35
N CYS A 74 -16.74 -8.93 16.25
CA CYS A 74 -17.89 -9.75 15.89
C CYS A 74 -18.70 -10.16 17.14
N ASN A 75 -19.65 -9.32 17.53
CA ASN A 75 -20.54 -9.49 18.70
C ASN A 75 -21.91 -8.86 18.45
N GLU A 76 -22.84 -9.06 19.39
CA GLU A 76 -24.23 -8.58 19.33
C GLU A 76 -24.39 -7.10 19.69
N ASP A 77 -23.32 -6.41 20.08
CA ASP A 77 -23.35 -5.03 20.54
C ASP A 77 -23.00 -4.02 19.43
N ASN A 78 -23.45 -2.77 19.61
CA ASN A 78 -23.11 -1.59 18.80
C ASN A 78 -23.52 -1.66 17.31
N TRP A 79 -24.61 -2.34 16.99
CA TRP A 79 -25.16 -2.30 15.64
C TRP A 79 -25.96 -1.03 15.40
N HIS A 80 -25.88 -0.50 14.19
CA HIS A 80 -26.67 0.65 13.78
C HIS A 80 -27.68 0.19 12.73
N CYS A 81 -28.96 0.34 13.04
CA CYS A 81 -30.03 0.05 12.09
C CYS A 81 -29.97 0.99 10.90
N ILE A 82 -29.87 0.46 9.68
CA ILE A 82 -30.00 1.19 8.41
C ILE A 82 -31.49 1.40 8.11
N ASP A 83 -32.22 0.30 7.96
CA ASP A 83 -33.68 0.25 7.76
C ASP A 83 -34.15 -1.23 7.76
N ASP A 84 -35.46 -1.48 7.65
CA ASP A 84 -36.03 -2.80 7.43
C ASP A 84 -36.88 -2.89 6.15
N PHE A 85 -36.64 -3.92 5.35
CA PHE A 85 -37.27 -4.05 4.03
C PHE A 85 -38.06 -5.36 3.91
N ASN A 86 -39.28 -5.28 3.41
CA ASN A 86 -40.07 -6.44 2.93
C ASN A 86 -40.50 -6.31 1.46
N ILE A 87 -40.14 -5.20 0.83
CA ILE A 87 -40.31 -4.87 -0.58
C ILE A 87 -39.05 -4.12 -1.03
N PRO A 88 -38.81 -3.97 -2.35
CA PRO A 88 -37.70 -3.15 -2.83
C PRO A 88 -37.76 -1.72 -2.30
N GLY A 89 -36.60 -1.15 -1.97
CA GLY A 89 -36.48 0.17 -1.36
C GLY A 89 -35.02 0.59 -1.17
N THR A 90 -34.82 1.81 -0.70
CA THR A 90 -33.48 2.40 -0.51
C THR A 90 -33.45 3.19 0.79
N SER A 91 -32.32 3.13 1.50
CA SER A 91 -32.05 3.96 2.67
C SER A 91 -30.60 4.44 2.65
N ASP A 92 -30.34 5.56 3.32
CA ASP A 92 -28.99 6.15 3.45
C ASP A 92 -28.11 5.23 4.32
N LEU A 93 -26.83 5.13 3.97
CA LEU A 93 -25.79 4.38 4.68
C LEU A 93 -24.58 5.31 4.90
N PRO A 94 -24.41 5.89 6.09
CA PRO A 94 -25.22 5.67 7.28
C PRO A 94 -26.56 6.44 7.26
N PRO A 95 -27.58 5.97 8.01
CA PRO A 95 -28.94 6.51 7.99
C PRO A 95 -29.09 7.82 8.77
N ILE A 96 -28.01 8.32 9.38
CA ILE A 96 -27.99 9.61 10.07
C ILE A 96 -27.71 10.70 9.03
N PRO A 97 -28.60 11.68 8.82
CA PRO A 97 -28.40 12.72 7.83
C PRO A 97 -27.09 13.48 8.04
N GLY A 98 -26.27 13.56 6.99
CA GLY A 98 -24.96 14.22 7.01
C GLY A 98 -23.83 13.41 7.64
N SER A 99 -24.09 12.16 8.06
CA SER A 99 -23.04 11.23 8.47
C SER A 99 -22.39 10.54 7.26
N THR A 100 -21.17 10.03 7.46
CA THR A 100 -20.40 9.36 6.41
C THR A 100 -19.77 8.09 6.96
N LEU A 101 -19.64 7.08 6.10
CA LEU A 101 -18.61 6.06 6.27
C LEU A 101 -17.25 6.68 5.91
N GLN A 102 -16.17 6.23 6.54
CA GLN A 102 -14.82 6.72 6.26
C GLN A 102 -14.17 5.84 5.18
N ALA A 103 -13.52 6.46 4.20
CA ALA A 103 -12.78 5.76 3.16
C ALA A 103 -11.81 4.73 3.76
N GLY A 104 -11.69 3.57 3.11
CA GLY A 104 -10.82 2.47 3.52
C GLY A 104 -11.24 1.73 4.79
N LYS A 105 -12.24 2.21 5.53
CA LYS A 105 -12.68 1.55 6.74
C LYS A 105 -13.56 0.34 6.42
N LEU A 106 -13.28 -0.77 7.11
CA LEU A 106 -14.09 -1.99 7.02
C LEU A 106 -15.34 -1.89 7.90
N TYR A 107 -16.49 -2.11 7.29
CA TYR A 107 -17.79 -2.21 7.95
C TYR A 107 -18.38 -3.60 7.75
N TYR A 108 -18.99 -4.15 8.79
CA TYR A 108 -19.88 -5.28 8.67
C TYR A 108 -21.27 -4.78 8.27
N ILE A 109 -21.88 -5.45 7.29
CA ILE A 109 -23.29 -5.29 6.95
C ILE A 109 -24.00 -6.58 7.39
N LEU A 110 -24.98 -6.45 8.27
CA LEU A 110 -25.78 -7.54 8.78
C LEU A 110 -27.19 -7.46 8.17
N CYS A 111 -27.62 -8.55 7.57
CA CYS A 111 -29.01 -8.76 7.15
C CYS A 111 -29.63 -9.76 8.15
N ASP A 112 -30.55 -9.27 8.98
CA ASP A 112 -31.14 -10.03 10.08
C ASP A 112 -32.66 -10.18 9.90
N PRO A 113 -33.19 -11.38 9.59
CA PRO A 113 -34.61 -11.55 9.33
C PRO A 113 -35.48 -11.42 10.60
N GLN A 114 -36.61 -10.73 10.48
CA GLN A 114 -37.62 -10.60 11.55
C GLN A 114 -38.47 -11.88 11.73
N THR A 115 -38.05 -13.01 11.15
CA THR A 115 -38.79 -14.27 11.13
C THR A 115 -37.84 -15.45 11.04
N ILE A 116 -38.27 -16.60 11.56
CA ILE A 116 -37.56 -17.89 11.40
C ILE A 116 -37.96 -18.63 10.12
N ALA A 117 -38.96 -18.12 9.39
CA ALA A 117 -39.35 -18.64 8.08
C ALA A 117 -38.31 -18.26 7.01
N SER A 118 -38.39 -18.89 5.85
CA SER A 118 -37.48 -18.59 4.74
C SER A 118 -37.70 -17.19 4.19
N VAL A 119 -36.62 -16.42 4.07
CA VAL A 119 -36.56 -15.13 3.38
C VAL A 119 -35.53 -15.19 2.26
N THR A 120 -35.76 -14.42 1.20
CA THR A 120 -34.77 -14.21 0.13
C THR A 120 -34.85 -12.77 -0.34
N GLN A 121 -33.71 -12.06 -0.27
CA GLN A 121 -33.56 -10.69 -0.74
C GLN A 121 -32.31 -10.52 -1.59
N THR A 122 -32.28 -9.50 -2.44
CA THR A 122 -31.07 -9.06 -3.14
C THR A 122 -30.88 -7.58 -2.88
N PHE A 123 -29.67 -7.17 -2.50
CA PHE A 123 -29.34 -5.78 -2.21
C PHE A 123 -28.03 -5.35 -2.89
N SER A 124 -27.80 -4.04 -2.95
CA SER A 124 -26.58 -3.42 -3.46
C SER A 124 -26.26 -2.16 -2.67
N ILE A 125 -24.98 -1.83 -2.51
CA ILE A 125 -24.56 -0.52 -2.00
C ILE A 125 -24.33 0.39 -3.22
N LYS A 126 -24.99 1.55 -3.24
CA LYS A 126 -24.97 2.55 -4.32
C LYS A 126 -24.26 3.83 -3.88
N GLU A 127 -24.18 4.80 -4.80
CA GLU A 127 -23.56 6.12 -4.60
C GLU A 127 -22.04 6.06 -4.40
N CYS A 128 -21.37 5.30 -5.27
CA CYS A 128 -19.94 5.03 -5.16
C CYS A 128 -19.19 5.78 -6.27
N ALA A 129 -19.13 7.11 -6.14
CA ALA A 129 -18.22 7.92 -6.95
C ALA A 129 -16.78 7.38 -6.84
N PRO A 130 -15.90 7.70 -7.80
CA PRO A 130 -14.47 7.41 -7.70
C PRO A 130 -13.86 7.91 -6.38
N PRO A 131 -12.75 7.32 -5.91
CA PRO A 131 -11.95 7.83 -4.80
C PRO A 131 -11.68 9.33 -4.96
N THR A 132 -11.67 10.11 -3.87
CA THR A 132 -11.38 11.55 -4.01
C THR A 132 -9.96 11.82 -4.51
N ASN A 133 -9.04 10.89 -4.28
CA ASN A 133 -7.66 10.95 -4.75
C ASN A 133 -7.44 10.26 -6.10
N ASP A 134 -8.48 10.20 -6.93
CA ASP A 134 -8.46 9.82 -8.36
C ASP A 134 -7.72 10.84 -9.25
N SER A 135 -7.14 11.88 -8.64
CA SER A 135 -6.30 12.87 -9.33
C SER A 135 -5.22 13.37 -8.35
N PRO A 136 -3.99 13.65 -8.82
CA PRO A 136 -2.90 14.10 -7.95
C PRO A 136 -3.17 15.45 -7.26
N LEU A 137 -4.07 16.27 -7.79
CA LEU A 137 -4.51 17.51 -7.14
C LEU A 137 -5.14 17.25 -5.77
N ASP A 138 -5.82 16.11 -5.64
CA ASP A 138 -6.50 15.66 -4.44
C ASP A 138 -5.74 14.51 -3.74
N ALA A 139 -4.44 14.36 -4.05
CA ALA A 139 -3.58 13.34 -3.46
C ALA A 139 -3.60 13.40 -1.92
N ILE A 140 -3.84 12.26 -1.30
CA ILE A 140 -3.95 12.11 0.15
C ILE A 140 -2.55 12.08 0.78
N GLU A 141 -2.38 12.80 1.89
CA GLU A 141 -1.11 12.80 2.63
C GLU A 141 -0.94 11.51 3.45
N ILE A 142 0.18 10.80 3.24
CA ILE A 142 0.65 9.71 4.09
C ILE A 142 1.69 10.26 5.05
N ILE A 143 1.43 10.10 6.34
CA ILE A 143 2.38 10.46 7.39
C ILE A 143 3.47 9.37 7.42
N VAL A 144 4.74 9.78 7.24
CA VAL A 144 5.88 8.86 7.28
C VAL A 144 5.95 8.17 8.65
N ASN A 145 6.23 6.86 8.63
CA ASN A 145 6.25 5.95 9.77
C ASN A 145 4.87 5.61 10.38
N THR A 146 3.77 5.97 9.72
CA THR A 146 2.45 5.44 10.07
C THR A 146 2.29 4.01 9.52
N PRO A 147 1.89 3.03 10.36
CA PRO A 147 1.62 1.67 9.92
C PRO A 147 0.58 1.60 8.79
N CYS A 148 0.70 0.61 7.90
CA CYS A 148 -0.18 0.52 6.74
C CYS A 148 -1.66 0.30 7.14
N ASP A 149 -1.93 -0.44 8.22
CA ASP A 149 -3.29 -0.76 8.68
C ASP A 149 -4.07 0.45 9.20
N GLU A 150 -3.39 1.57 9.46
CA GLU A 150 -4.02 2.86 9.72
C GLU A 150 -4.33 3.64 8.42
N ASN A 151 -3.77 3.22 7.29
CA ASN A 151 -3.82 3.85 5.97
C ASN A 151 -4.45 2.90 4.94
N ILE A 152 -5.70 2.52 5.16
CA ILE A 152 -6.48 1.75 4.19
C ILE A 152 -7.17 2.73 3.25
N TYR A 153 -7.09 2.47 1.95
CA TYR A 153 -7.72 3.24 0.88
C TYR A 153 -8.23 2.29 -0.20
N SER A 154 -8.74 2.82 -1.32
CA SER A 154 -9.26 2.00 -2.41
C SER A 154 -9.05 2.70 -3.74
N ASN A 155 -8.75 1.92 -4.77
CA ASN A 155 -8.76 2.39 -6.16
C ASN A 155 -10.06 2.05 -6.91
N PHE A 156 -10.97 1.30 -6.29
CA PHE A 156 -12.24 0.94 -6.91
C PHE A 156 -13.01 2.14 -7.48
N GLY A 157 -13.22 2.13 -8.79
CA GLY A 157 -13.96 3.16 -9.52
C GLY A 157 -13.16 4.41 -9.83
N ALA A 158 -11.86 4.45 -9.50
CA ALA A 158 -10.91 5.39 -10.07
C ALA A 158 -10.82 5.21 -11.59
N GLY A 159 -10.26 6.21 -12.26
CA GLY A 159 -9.88 6.14 -13.66
C GLY A 159 -8.47 6.69 -13.86
N LEU A 160 -8.15 6.94 -15.12
CA LEU A 160 -6.90 7.56 -15.53
C LEU A 160 -7.20 8.93 -16.17
N ASP A 161 -6.57 9.98 -15.66
CA ASP A 161 -6.68 11.32 -16.26
C ASP A 161 -5.99 11.34 -17.65
N PRO A 162 -6.44 12.19 -18.60
CA PRO A 162 -5.71 12.40 -19.83
C PRO A 162 -4.27 12.88 -19.56
N ASP A 163 -3.31 12.23 -20.22
CA ASP A 163 -1.87 12.48 -20.10
C ASP A 163 -1.26 12.16 -18.72
N GLU A 164 -2.02 11.47 -17.85
CA GLU A 164 -1.49 10.93 -16.60
C GLU A 164 -0.30 10.00 -16.87
N PRO A 165 0.79 10.09 -16.08
CA PRO A 165 1.94 9.21 -16.23
C PRO A 165 1.55 7.75 -16.07
N ASP A 166 2.04 6.95 -17.00
CA ASP A 166 1.94 5.51 -16.95
C ASP A 166 3.38 4.95 -16.81
N PRO A 167 3.71 4.32 -15.66
CA PRO A 167 5.00 3.67 -15.44
C PRO A 167 5.35 2.53 -16.40
N ASP A 168 4.42 2.03 -17.24
CA ASP A 168 4.66 0.97 -18.24
C ASP A 168 5.52 1.44 -19.44
N VAL A 169 5.61 2.75 -19.68
CA VAL A 169 5.66 3.24 -21.09
C VAL A 169 7.02 3.14 -21.84
N ASP A 170 8.12 2.68 -21.26
CA ASP A 170 9.36 2.50 -22.06
C ASP A 170 10.38 1.53 -21.43
N ASP A 171 10.58 0.36 -22.03
CA ASP A 171 11.64 -0.59 -21.66
C ASP A 171 13.04 -0.15 -22.12
N THR A 172 13.14 0.94 -22.90
CA THR A 172 14.39 1.43 -23.49
C THR A 172 15.07 2.55 -22.68
N ASP A 173 14.43 3.07 -21.63
CA ASP A 173 14.95 4.16 -20.81
C ASP A 173 15.96 3.71 -19.73
N GLY A 174 16.10 2.40 -19.53
CA GLY A 174 17.04 1.77 -18.59
C GLY A 174 16.60 1.85 -17.13
N LEU A 175 15.33 2.16 -16.85
CA LEU A 175 14.74 2.10 -15.52
C LEU A 175 14.09 0.72 -15.31
N ILE A 176 14.20 0.22 -14.08
CA ILE A 176 13.82 -1.13 -13.62
C ILE A 176 12.61 -1.04 -12.68
N GLY A 177 11.89 -2.15 -12.45
CA GLY A 177 10.69 -2.20 -11.60
C GLY A 177 9.43 -1.60 -12.24
N ARG A 178 9.30 -1.68 -13.57
CA ARG A 178 8.18 -1.11 -14.32
C ARG A 178 6.88 -1.88 -14.03
N TRP A 179 5.74 -1.20 -14.20
CA TRP A 179 4.45 -1.88 -14.25
C TRP A 179 4.37 -2.67 -15.56
N GLN A 180 3.78 -3.86 -15.54
CA GLN A 180 3.71 -4.74 -16.71
C GLN A 180 2.46 -4.55 -17.57
N ASP A 181 1.59 -3.64 -17.16
CA ASP A 181 0.38 -3.25 -17.85
C ASP A 181 0.09 -1.78 -17.64
N ALA A 182 -0.78 -1.27 -18.51
CA ALA A 182 -1.11 0.14 -18.54
C ALA A 182 -1.90 0.52 -17.29
N ALA A 183 -1.51 1.64 -16.69
CA ALA A 183 -2.27 2.29 -15.65
C ALA A 183 -3.74 2.53 -16.09
N ASP A 184 -4.72 2.21 -15.24
CA ASP A 184 -6.14 2.42 -15.57
C ASP A 184 -7.03 2.84 -14.40
N GLU A 185 -6.72 2.43 -13.17
CA GLU A 185 -7.49 2.70 -11.96
C GLU A 185 -6.58 3.32 -10.89
N THR A 186 -5.91 4.40 -11.27
CA THR A 186 -4.88 5.04 -10.47
C THR A 186 -5.45 5.92 -9.35
N VAL A 187 -4.82 5.84 -8.18
CA VAL A 187 -5.06 6.76 -7.07
C VAL A 187 -3.76 7.34 -6.54
N TRP A 188 -3.83 8.59 -6.07
CA TRP A 188 -2.67 9.38 -5.72
C TRP A 188 -2.53 9.63 -4.23
N PHE A 189 -1.29 9.56 -3.77
CA PHE A 189 -0.88 9.93 -2.42
C PHE A 189 0.32 10.86 -2.48
N LYS A 190 0.65 11.48 -1.34
CA LYS A 190 1.85 12.30 -1.19
C LYS A 190 2.41 12.19 0.22
N PHE A 191 3.70 12.47 0.37
CA PHE A 191 4.34 12.55 1.67
C PHE A 191 5.44 13.61 1.66
N VAL A 192 5.82 14.06 2.85
CA VAL A 192 6.99 14.93 3.06
C VAL A 192 8.20 14.04 3.33
N ALA A 193 9.24 14.17 2.53
CA ALA A 193 10.44 13.35 2.65
C ALA A 193 11.14 13.56 4.01
N PRO A 194 11.56 12.48 4.68
CA PRO A 194 12.20 12.57 5.97
C PRO A 194 13.67 13.04 5.87
N ALA A 195 14.30 13.32 7.00
CA ALA A 195 15.66 13.86 7.06
C ALA A 195 16.72 12.93 6.44
N SER A 196 16.54 11.60 6.54
CA SER A 196 17.43 10.67 5.85
C SER A 196 17.31 10.73 4.33
N GLY A 197 16.22 11.29 3.80
CA GLY A 197 15.86 11.25 2.38
C GLY A 197 15.72 9.83 1.83
N THR A 198 15.45 8.85 2.69
CA THR A 198 15.32 7.42 2.36
C THR A 198 13.97 6.91 2.86
N VAL A 199 13.25 6.17 2.02
CA VAL A 199 11.97 5.56 2.38
C VAL A 199 11.81 4.19 1.72
N THR A 200 11.05 3.33 2.38
CA THR A 200 10.38 2.18 1.77
C THR A 200 8.89 2.49 1.71
N ILE A 201 8.33 2.42 0.50
CA ILE A 201 6.89 2.53 0.25
C ILE A 201 6.40 1.11 0.01
N PHE A 202 5.29 0.74 0.63
CA PHE A 202 4.68 -0.54 0.32
C PHE A 202 3.17 -0.49 0.43
N THR A 203 2.56 -1.33 -0.36
CA THR A 203 1.19 -1.80 -0.18
C THR A 203 1.22 -3.16 0.50
N ASN A 204 0.21 -3.43 1.31
CA ASN A 204 0.02 -4.76 1.87
C ASN A 204 -1.46 -5.08 1.87
N PRO A 205 -1.99 -5.75 0.84
CA PRO A 205 -3.25 -6.44 0.98
C PRO A 205 -3.09 -7.44 2.13
N GLN A 206 -3.60 -7.08 3.32
CA GLN A 206 -3.55 -7.93 4.50
C GLN A 206 -4.38 -9.20 4.25
N GLY A 207 -3.83 -10.18 3.53
CA GLY A 207 -4.48 -11.42 3.13
C GLY A 207 -5.92 -11.24 2.64
N SER A 208 -6.77 -12.23 2.93
CA SER A 208 -8.17 -12.36 2.51
C SER A 208 -9.14 -11.26 2.99
N TYR A 209 -8.65 -10.08 3.38
CA TYR A 209 -9.41 -8.97 3.98
C TYR A 209 -9.46 -7.70 3.11
N LEU A 210 -8.68 -7.61 2.03
CA LEU A 210 -8.65 -6.45 1.12
C LEU A 210 -8.73 -6.94 -0.34
N PRO A 211 -9.68 -6.44 -1.15
CA PRO A 211 -9.99 -7.02 -2.47
C PRO A 211 -9.05 -6.59 -3.61
N ASN A 212 -8.26 -5.52 -3.46
CA ASN A 212 -7.13 -5.30 -4.35
C ASN A 212 -5.92 -5.99 -3.71
N ASP A 213 -5.69 -7.23 -4.12
CA ASP A 213 -4.62 -8.08 -3.61
C ASP A 213 -3.41 -8.15 -4.54
N ASP A 214 -3.35 -7.31 -5.59
CA ASP A 214 -2.29 -7.26 -6.59
C ASP A 214 -2.10 -5.82 -7.05
N THR A 215 -1.33 -5.07 -6.27
CA THR A 215 -1.16 -3.62 -6.45
C THR A 215 0.06 -3.30 -7.29
N GLN A 216 0.15 -2.04 -7.72
CA GLN A 216 1.31 -1.45 -8.37
C GLN A 216 1.61 -0.10 -7.73
N VAL A 217 2.89 0.26 -7.56
CA VAL A 217 3.31 1.52 -6.91
C VAL A 217 4.34 2.26 -7.76
N ALA A 218 4.21 3.57 -7.86
CA ALA A 218 5.20 4.45 -8.49
C ALA A 218 5.44 5.72 -7.67
N LEU A 219 6.68 6.14 -7.56
CA LEU A 219 7.13 7.32 -6.83
C LEU A 219 7.60 8.40 -7.79
N TYR A 220 7.09 9.62 -7.63
CA TYR A 220 7.38 10.75 -8.49
C TYR A 220 7.93 11.95 -7.72
N GLN A 221 8.87 12.64 -8.35
CA GLN A 221 9.11 14.05 -8.09
C GLN A 221 8.19 14.88 -8.99
N VAL A 222 7.40 15.78 -8.41
CA VAL A 222 6.39 16.57 -9.13
C VAL A 222 6.70 18.06 -8.98
N GLY A 223 6.67 18.79 -10.10
CA GLY A 223 6.79 20.24 -10.11
C GLY A 223 5.45 20.93 -9.82
N ASP A 224 4.49 20.77 -10.73
CA ASP A 224 3.12 21.28 -10.59
C ASP A 224 2.14 20.10 -10.70
N PRO A 225 1.37 19.77 -9.65
CA PRO A 225 0.44 18.65 -9.67
C PRO A 225 -0.75 18.85 -10.65
N ALA A 226 -0.91 20.04 -11.24
CA ALA A 226 -1.86 20.28 -12.31
C ALA A 226 -1.27 20.06 -13.73
N ASP A 227 0.03 19.75 -13.84
CA ASP A 227 0.75 19.62 -15.10
C ASP A 227 1.61 18.34 -15.11
N TYR A 228 1.04 17.28 -15.71
CA TYR A 228 1.70 15.98 -15.85
C TYR A 228 3.05 16.03 -16.57
N SER A 229 3.33 17.06 -17.38
CA SER A 229 4.64 17.21 -18.03
C SER A 229 5.79 17.50 -17.05
N THR A 230 5.47 17.84 -15.79
CA THR A 230 6.45 18.09 -14.74
C THR A 230 6.79 16.86 -13.92
N TYR A 231 6.11 15.73 -14.16
CA TYR A 231 6.25 14.52 -13.36
C TYR A 231 7.51 13.77 -13.77
N GLN A 232 8.34 13.45 -12.80
CA GLN A 232 9.56 12.68 -12.98
C GLN A 232 9.46 11.41 -12.18
N LEU A 233 9.29 10.28 -12.88
CA LEU A 233 9.30 8.96 -12.26
C LEU A 233 10.69 8.71 -11.64
N LEU A 234 10.70 8.44 -10.34
CA LEU A 234 11.92 8.12 -9.59
C LEU A 234 12.13 6.61 -9.54
N ILE A 235 11.05 5.88 -9.27
CA ILE A 235 11.03 4.43 -9.19
C ILE A 235 9.59 3.92 -9.25
N SER A 236 9.40 2.70 -9.71
CA SER A 236 8.15 1.95 -9.63
C SER A 236 8.43 0.52 -9.17
N ASP A 237 7.39 -0.18 -8.75
CA ASP A 237 7.40 -1.60 -8.45
C ASP A 237 5.98 -2.17 -8.54
N GLU A 238 5.88 -3.44 -8.94
CA GLU A 238 4.63 -4.22 -8.98
C GLU A 238 4.69 -5.33 -7.93
N ASP A 239 5.70 -6.21 -8.07
CA ASP A 239 5.98 -7.34 -7.19
C ASP A 239 7.45 -7.27 -6.73
N ASN A 240 7.71 -6.89 -5.48
CA ASN A 240 9.08 -6.82 -4.91
C ASN A 240 9.69 -8.21 -4.61
N GLY A 241 9.63 -9.08 -5.63
CA GLY A 241 10.03 -10.46 -5.79
C GLY A 241 10.80 -11.13 -4.66
N THR A 242 10.02 -11.48 -3.64
CA THR A 242 10.21 -12.76 -2.99
C THR A 242 9.05 -13.67 -3.32
N ALA A 243 9.36 -14.85 -3.89
CA ALA A 243 8.49 -16.00 -3.74
C ALA A 243 8.12 -16.07 -2.25
N TYR A 244 6.83 -16.01 -1.91
CA TYR A 244 6.25 -15.99 -0.55
C TYR A 244 5.86 -14.63 0.06
N LEU A 245 6.15 -13.45 -0.51
CA LEU A 245 5.52 -12.17 -0.09
C LEU A 245 4.32 -11.72 -0.94
N GLY A 246 4.00 -12.44 -2.02
CA GLY A 246 2.75 -12.25 -2.76
C GLY A 246 2.77 -11.03 -3.66
N PHE A 247 1.62 -10.83 -4.30
CA PHE A 247 1.23 -9.76 -5.21
C PHE A 247 1.28 -8.32 -4.57
N ASN A 248 2.31 -8.05 -3.76
CA ASN A 248 2.46 -6.82 -2.98
C ASN A 248 3.59 -5.99 -3.58
N SER A 249 3.33 -4.69 -3.80
CA SER A 249 4.36 -3.75 -4.25
C SER A 249 5.13 -3.20 -3.06
N VAL A 250 6.46 -3.28 -3.12
CA VAL A 250 7.36 -2.75 -2.09
C VAL A 250 8.55 -2.10 -2.79
N VAL A 251 8.70 -0.79 -2.64
CA VAL A 251 9.76 -0.05 -3.32
C VAL A 251 10.57 0.77 -2.33
N SER A 252 11.89 0.64 -2.39
CA SER A 252 12.80 1.47 -1.59
C SER A 252 13.48 2.52 -2.45
N TYR A 253 13.49 3.76 -1.98
CA TYR A 253 14.15 4.86 -2.67
C TYR A 253 14.97 5.71 -1.72
N THR A 254 16.07 6.25 -2.23
CA THR A 254 16.95 7.14 -1.48
C THR A 254 17.37 8.31 -2.36
N GLY A 255 17.76 9.41 -1.71
CA GLY A 255 18.16 10.63 -2.41
C GLY A 255 17.06 11.65 -2.51
N LEU A 256 15.98 11.48 -1.74
CA LEU A 256 14.96 12.50 -1.54
C LEU A 256 15.57 13.70 -0.80
N ASN A 257 15.06 14.89 -1.11
CA ASN A 257 15.41 16.11 -0.40
C ASN A 257 14.52 16.25 0.83
N GLU A 258 15.13 16.37 2.02
CA GLU A 258 14.40 16.56 3.27
C GLU A 258 13.40 17.71 3.18
N GLY A 259 12.16 17.47 3.64
CA GLY A 259 11.12 18.48 3.71
C GLY A 259 10.40 18.76 2.39
N GLU A 260 10.85 18.21 1.26
CA GLU A 260 10.16 18.30 -0.02
C GLU A 260 9.01 17.28 -0.11
N THR A 261 7.99 17.60 -0.92
CA THR A 261 6.83 16.73 -1.15
C THR A 261 7.06 15.83 -2.37
N TYR A 262 6.78 14.54 -2.20
CA TYR A 262 6.81 13.54 -3.27
C TYR A 262 5.45 12.89 -3.41
N TYR A 263 5.13 12.44 -4.63
CA TYR A 263 3.83 11.86 -4.96
C TYR A 263 3.97 10.38 -5.24
N ILE A 264 2.97 9.61 -4.83
CA ILE A 264 2.88 8.18 -5.03
C ILE A 264 1.64 7.92 -5.85
N GLN A 265 1.78 7.19 -6.95
CA GLN A 265 0.68 6.65 -7.72
C GLN A 265 0.54 5.19 -7.34
N VAL A 266 -0.70 4.74 -7.12
CA VAL A 266 -1.02 3.34 -6.84
C VAL A 266 -2.09 2.88 -7.81
N ASP A 267 -1.88 1.71 -8.39
CA ASP A 267 -2.88 1.00 -9.21
C ASP A 267 -3.01 -0.46 -8.76
N GLY A 268 -3.79 -1.26 -9.45
CA GLY A 268 -3.73 -2.72 -9.37
C GLY A 268 -3.53 -3.38 -10.72
N TRP A 269 -2.88 -4.54 -10.71
CA TRP A 269 -2.56 -5.27 -11.93
C TRP A 269 -3.82 -5.73 -12.68
N GLY A 270 -3.86 -5.45 -13.97
CA GLY A 270 -4.84 -5.91 -14.94
C GLY A 270 -6.20 -5.22 -14.82
N ILE A 271 -7.03 -5.71 -13.90
CA ILE A 271 -8.36 -5.14 -13.57
C ILE A 271 -8.58 -5.16 -12.05
N ASN A 272 -7.51 -5.36 -11.29
CA ASN A 272 -7.59 -5.55 -9.86
C ASN A 272 -7.85 -4.20 -9.20
N SER A 273 -9.06 -4.05 -8.70
CA SER A 273 -9.46 -2.85 -7.99
C SER A 273 -10.23 -3.16 -6.72
N GLY A 274 -10.11 -2.26 -5.76
CA GLY A 274 -10.58 -2.53 -4.41
C GLY A 274 -9.78 -1.81 -3.35
N ALA A 275 -10.03 -2.19 -2.11
CA ALA A 275 -9.28 -1.64 -1.00
C ALA A 275 -7.91 -2.29 -0.88
N PHE A 276 -6.93 -1.49 -0.47
CA PHE A 276 -5.55 -1.86 -0.16
C PHE A 276 -5.07 -0.98 1.01
N CYS A 277 -3.97 -1.35 1.66
CA CYS A 277 -3.29 -0.45 2.60
C CYS A 277 -2.01 0.11 1.96
N ILE A 278 -1.55 1.27 2.42
CA ILE A 278 -0.28 1.87 1.99
C ILE A 278 0.50 2.41 3.18
N ALA A 279 1.83 2.27 3.18
CA ALA A 279 2.71 2.91 4.14
C ALA A 279 3.95 3.50 3.46
N VAL A 280 4.45 4.58 4.06
CA VAL A 280 5.77 5.16 3.76
C VAL A 280 6.58 5.09 5.04
N ILE A 281 7.60 4.26 5.09
CA ILE A 281 8.45 4.06 6.27
C ILE A 281 9.84 4.62 5.98
N GLU A 282 10.39 5.40 6.91
CA GLU A 282 11.78 5.87 6.84
C GLU A 282 12.74 4.72 7.16
N THR A 283 12.94 3.85 6.17
CA THR A 283 13.79 2.67 6.30
C THR A 283 14.26 2.21 4.92
N VAL A 284 15.08 1.16 4.92
CA VAL A 284 15.45 0.39 3.74
C VAL A 284 15.78 -1.03 4.17
N GLU A 285 15.41 -2.01 3.36
CA GLU A 285 15.84 -3.39 3.60
C GLU A 285 17.34 -3.55 3.35
N ARG A 286 18.06 -4.06 4.35
CA ARG A 286 19.50 -4.29 4.27
C ARG A 286 19.81 -5.65 3.66
N ILE A 287 20.52 -5.68 2.53
CA ILE A 287 20.97 -6.94 1.89
C ILE A 287 22.06 -7.66 2.72
N ALA A 288 21.76 -8.87 3.19
CA ALA A 288 22.73 -9.75 3.83
C ALA A 288 23.41 -10.68 2.80
N SER A 289 24.65 -10.37 2.38
CA SER A 289 25.44 -11.24 1.51
C SER A 289 26.77 -11.61 2.16
N ALA A 290 26.97 -12.89 2.48
CA ALA A 290 28.18 -13.36 3.19
C ALA A 290 29.42 -13.46 2.29
N ASP A 291 29.23 -13.70 0.98
CA ASP A 291 30.30 -14.26 0.14
C ASP A 291 30.86 -13.29 -0.93
N CYS A 292 30.33 -12.07 -1.08
CA CYS A 292 30.88 -11.07 -2.00
C CYS A 292 30.96 -11.58 -3.47
N LEU A 293 29.94 -12.33 -3.93
CA LEU A 293 29.95 -12.99 -5.24
C LEU A 293 28.99 -12.36 -6.25
N ILE A 294 28.06 -11.52 -5.80
CA ILE A 294 27.02 -10.94 -6.63
C ILE A 294 27.41 -9.50 -6.96
N ASP A 295 27.42 -9.20 -8.25
CA ASP A 295 27.60 -7.85 -8.78
C ASP A 295 26.22 -7.29 -9.14
N TYR A 296 25.84 -6.20 -8.48
CA TYR A 296 24.65 -5.42 -8.81
C TYR A 296 25.08 -4.24 -9.66
N SER A 297 24.35 -3.91 -10.72
CA SER A 297 24.77 -2.87 -11.66
C SER A 297 23.63 -1.95 -12.07
N ILE A 298 24.01 -0.72 -12.37
CA ILE A 298 23.15 0.26 -13.03
C ILE A 298 23.92 0.93 -14.16
N ASP A 299 23.26 1.10 -15.29
CA ASP A 299 23.81 1.74 -16.48
C ASP A 299 23.48 3.24 -16.53
N ASN A 300 24.12 3.96 -17.45
CA ASN A 300 23.82 5.36 -17.76
C ASN A 300 23.90 6.33 -16.56
N VAL A 301 24.87 6.11 -15.67
CA VAL A 301 25.11 6.97 -14.50
C VAL A 301 25.88 8.22 -14.94
N ASN A 302 25.18 9.27 -15.37
CA ASN A 302 25.79 10.40 -16.07
C ASN A 302 25.21 11.80 -15.78
N GLN A 303 24.25 11.94 -14.85
CA GLN A 303 23.61 13.21 -14.50
C GLN A 303 23.76 13.54 -13.01
N ASP A 304 23.56 14.81 -12.63
CA ASP A 304 23.52 15.22 -11.22
C ASP A 304 22.18 14.84 -10.57
N LYS A 305 22.00 13.53 -10.36
CA LYS A 305 20.87 12.93 -9.64
C LYS A 305 21.32 11.69 -8.89
N TRP A 306 20.47 11.20 -8.00
CA TRP A 306 20.70 9.92 -7.35
C TRP A 306 20.34 8.77 -8.29
N TYR A 307 21.19 7.75 -8.30
CA TYR A 307 21.00 6.49 -8.98
C TYR A 307 21.02 5.40 -7.92
N GLY A 308 19.89 4.71 -7.73
CA GLY A 308 19.81 3.53 -6.87
C GLY A 308 20.38 2.31 -7.59
N ILE A 309 21.16 1.51 -6.88
CA ILE A 309 21.68 0.23 -7.35
C ILE A 309 20.84 -0.83 -6.64
N TYR A 310 20.08 -1.61 -7.39
CA TYR A 310 19.10 -2.55 -6.86
C TYR A 310 19.54 -4.00 -7.09
N ALA A 311 18.92 -4.94 -6.38
CA ALA A 311 19.26 -6.35 -6.50
C ALA A 311 18.79 -6.97 -7.82
N THR A 312 17.67 -6.46 -8.37
CA THR A 312 17.01 -6.90 -9.61
C THR A 312 17.04 -8.41 -9.83
N PRO A 313 16.31 -9.20 -9.02
CA PRO A 313 16.25 -10.65 -9.19
C PRO A 313 15.71 -11.07 -10.56
N ASP A 314 14.75 -10.32 -11.13
CA ASP A 314 14.28 -10.44 -12.50
C ASP A 314 13.73 -9.10 -13.04
N ASP A 315 13.13 -9.12 -14.23
CA ASP A 315 12.66 -7.90 -14.92
C ASP A 315 11.43 -7.27 -14.24
N LEU A 316 10.74 -8.01 -13.38
CA LEU A 316 9.49 -7.60 -12.70
C LEU A 316 9.75 -7.18 -11.26
N ASP A 317 10.83 -7.71 -10.69
CA ASP A 317 11.26 -7.45 -9.33
C ASP A 317 12.49 -6.53 -9.30
N ILE A 318 12.30 -5.30 -8.82
CA ILE A 318 13.42 -4.39 -8.60
C ILE A 318 14.31 -4.87 -7.45
N GLY A 319 13.72 -5.53 -6.45
CA GLY A 319 14.38 -6.04 -5.26
C GLY A 319 14.93 -4.94 -4.34
N PRO A 320 15.63 -5.34 -3.26
CA PRO A 320 16.12 -4.40 -2.27
C PRO A 320 17.16 -3.42 -2.85
N LEU A 321 17.12 -2.18 -2.35
CA LEU A 321 18.11 -1.14 -2.65
C LEU A 321 19.46 -1.47 -1.99
N VAL A 322 20.47 -1.76 -2.81
CA VAL A 322 21.81 -2.16 -2.38
C VAL A 322 22.62 -0.96 -1.88
N ALA A 323 22.67 0.11 -2.68
CA ALA A 323 23.43 1.34 -2.46
C ALA A 323 22.89 2.41 -3.39
N ALA A 324 23.28 3.67 -3.20
CA ALA A 324 23.03 4.71 -4.20
C ALA A 324 24.24 5.61 -4.41
N ILE A 325 24.34 6.14 -5.63
CA ILE A 325 25.41 7.03 -6.06
C ILE A 325 24.81 8.27 -6.72
N ASN A 326 25.39 9.43 -6.43
CA ASN A 326 25.18 10.64 -7.23
C ASN A 326 26.54 11.05 -7.81
N PRO A 327 26.70 11.04 -9.15
CA PRO A 327 27.97 11.31 -9.80
C PRO A 327 28.28 12.81 -9.92
N LEU A 328 27.40 13.69 -9.42
CA LEU A 328 27.51 15.15 -9.47
C LEU A 328 27.72 15.66 -10.90
N GLY A 329 27.02 15.04 -11.86
CA GLY A 329 27.09 15.35 -13.28
C GLY A 329 28.26 14.73 -14.04
N ALA A 330 29.09 13.89 -13.39
CA ALA A 330 30.10 13.10 -14.10
C ALA A 330 29.46 11.90 -14.82
N ASP A 331 30.05 11.51 -15.95
CA ASP A 331 29.71 10.27 -16.64
C ASP A 331 30.55 9.11 -16.10
N LEU A 332 29.88 8.17 -15.44
CA LEU A 332 30.48 6.95 -14.88
C LEU A 332 30.20 5.72 -15.76
N GLY A 333 29.38 5.85 -16.80
CA GLY A 333 28.86 4.72 -17.58
C GLY A 333 28.07 3.76 -16.70
N THR A 334 28.51 2.50 -16.67
CA THR A 334 27.98 1.46 -15.79
C THR A 334 28.66 1.52 -14.43
N VAL A 335 27.88 1.58 -13.35
CA VAL A 335 28.37 1.42 -11.98
C VAL A 335 28.00 0.03 -11.47
N THR A 336 28.98 -0.69 -10.94
CA THR A 336 28.80 -1.98 -10.28
C THR A 336 29.01 -1.82 -8.78
N CYS A 337 28.16 -2.45 -7.97
CA CYS A 337 28.29 -2.55 -6.53
C CYS A 337 28.26 -4.02 -6.10
N ARG A 338 29.18 -4.37 -5.20
CA ARG A 338 29.24 -5.67 -4.55
C ARG A 338 29.26 -5.47 -3.05
N VAL A 339 28.49 -6.29 -2.35
CA VAL A 339 28.35 -6.21 -0.89
C VAL A 339 28.85 -7.48 -0.23
N GLN A 340 29.57 -7.32 0.88
CA GLN A 340 29.91 -8.40 1.80
C GLN A 340 29.55 -8.00 3.21
N VAL A 341 28.92 -8.91 3.96
CA VAL A 341 28.54 -8.72 5.35
C VAL A 341 29.13 -9.87 6.17
N TYR A 342 29.88 -9.54 7.21
CA TYR A 342 30.41 -10.51 8.15
C TYR A 342 29.47 -10.68 9.35
N ASP A 343 29.36 -11.91 9.87
CA ASP A 343 28.55 -12.19 11.07
C ASP A 343 29.16 -11.60 12.35
N GLU A 344 30.44 -11.24 12.33
CA GLU A 344 31.18 -10.68 13.47
C GLU A 344 31.90 -9.38 13.06
N ILE A 345 32.12 -8.48 14.04
CA ILE A 345 32.89 -7.24 13.84
C ILE A 345 34.33 -7.55 13.40
N PRO A 346 34.72 -7.18 12.16
CA PRO A 346 36.08 -7.41 11.69
C PRO A 346 37.06 -6.48 12.39
N VAL A 347 38.27 -6.98 12.65
CA VAL A 347 39.36 -6.22 13.27
C VAL A 347 40.59 -6.26 12.37
N SER A 348 41.16 -5.10 12.05
CA SER A 348 42.41 -5.03 11.28
C SER A 348 43.60 -5.62 12.03
N GLY A 349 44.70 -5.87 11.31
CA GLY A 349 45.95 -6.33 11.91
C GLY A 349 46.56 -5.39 12.96
N ASN A 350 46.13 -4.12 13.03
CA ASN A 350 46.52 -3.17 14.08
C ASN A 350 45.46 -2.98 15.18
N GLY A 351 44.43 -3.85 15.24
CA GLY A 351 43.46 -3.89 16.34
C GLY A 351 42.31 -2.89 16.22
N ILE A 352 42.05 -2.33 15.04
CA ILE A 352 40.96 -1.38 14.82
C ILE A 352 39.73 -2.17 14.35
N PRO A 353 38.56 -2.07 15.01
CA PRO A 353 37.33 -2.68 14.53
C PRO A 353 36.67 -1.83 13.43
N TYR A 354 35.94 -2.48 12.52
CA TYR A 354 35.21 -1.85 11.41
C TYR A 354 33.77 -2.35 11.35
N LEU A 355 32.92 -1.62 10.63
CA LEU A 355 31.59 -2.14 10.31
C LEU A 355 31.70 -3.50 9.58
N PRO A 356 30.76 -4.42 9.83
CA PRO A 356 30.78 -5.74 9.23
C PRO A 356 30.39 -5.73 7.75
N ALA A 357 29.81 -4.63 7.25
CA ALA A 357 29.41 -4.46 5.87
C ALA A 357 30.45 -3.72 5.03
N TYR A 358 30.84 -4.32 3.91
CA TYR A 358 31.80 -3.80 2.94
C TYR A 358 31.12 -3.62 1.60
N TYR A 359 31.34 -2.45 1.01
CA TYR A 359 30.83 -2.09 -0.31
C TYR A 359 32.01 -1.90 -1.26
N TYR A 360 32.00 -2.63 -2.36
CA TYR A 360 32.98 -2.49 -3.43
C TYR A 360 32.27 -1.92 -4.66
N LEU A 361 32.62 -0.69 -5.03
CA LEU A 361 32.04 -0.01 -6.19
C LEU A 361 33.08 0.19 -7.29
N THR A 362 32.69 -0.08 -8.53
CA THR A 362 33.48 0.21 -9.73
C THR A 362 32.63 0.94 -10.77
N SER A 363 33.29 1.72 -11.63
CA SER A 363 32.67 2.37 -12.79
C SER A 363 33.35 1.90 -14.07
N SER A 364 32.61 1.82 -15.18
CA SER A 364 33.18 1.53 -16.49
C SER A 364 33.99 2.70 -17.04
N GLU A 365 33.64 3.93 -16.64
CA GLU A 365 34.36 5.15 -16.99
C GLU A 365 35.26 5.65 -15.85
N PRO A 366 36.36 6.39 -16.15
CA PRO A 366 37.27 6.90 -15.13
C PRO A 366 36.62 7.89 -14.16
N LEU A 367 36.75 7.60 -12.86
CA LEU A 367 36.35 8.48 -11.77
C LEU A 367 37.33 9.68 -11.65
N VAL A 368 37.05 10.76 -12.37
CA VAL A 368 37.89 11.98 -12.42
C VAL A 368 37.44 13.09 -11.47
N THR A 369 36.24 12.99 -10.91
CA THR A 369 35.66 13.94 -9.95
C THR A 369 35.09 13.20 -8.74
N PRO A 370 34.93 13.87 -7.58
CA PRO A 370 34.24 13.29 -6.44
C PRO A 370 32.80 12.88 -6.78
N VAL A 371 32.31 11.86 -6.09
CA VAL A 371 30.93 11.37 -6.15
C VAL A 371 30.35 11.36 -4.73
N LYS A 372 29.03 11.31 -4.60
CA LYS A 372 28.36 11.04 -3.31
C LYS A 372 27.86 9.60 -3.30
N LEU A 373 27.98 8.95 -2.15
CA LEU A 373 27.48 7.60 -1.91
C LEU A 373 26.47 7.61 -0.76
N ARG A 374 25.44 6.77 -0.87
CA ARG A 374 24.61 6.34 0.24
C ARG A 374 24.77 4.84 0.39
N LEU A 375 25.19 4.44 1.59
CA LEU A 375 25.44 3.06 1.98
C LEU A 375 24.59 2.77 3.22
N PHE A 376 24.12 1.54 3.34
CA PHE A 376 23.14 1.18 4.36
C PHE A 376 23.75 0.23 5.39
N PHE A 377 23.38 0.44 6.65
CA PHE A 377 23.86 -0.32 7.80
C PHE A 377 22.72 -0.40 8.81
N THR A 378 22.76 -1.39 9.71
CA THR A 378 21.75 -1.52 10.76
C THR A 378 22.23 -0.87 12.06
N ASP A 379 21.28 -0.43 12.89
CA ASP A 379 21.59 0.07 14.24
C ASP A 379 22.36 -0.97 15.07
N SER A 380 22.05 -2.26 14.91
CA SER A 380 22.76 -3.33 15.63
C SER A 380 24.23 -3.44 15.21
N GLU A 381 24.55 -3.30 13.92
CA GLU A 381 25.93 -3.30 13.43
C GLU A 381 26.74 -2.16 14.05
N PHE A 382 26.11 -0.99 14.24
CA PHE A 382 26.74 0.14 14.91
C PHE A 382 26.91 -0.08 16.41
N GLU A 383 25.92 -0.64 17.10
CA GLU A 383 26.04 -1.00 18.52
C GLU A 383 27.19 -1.99 18.74
N ASP A 384 27.29 -3.02 17.90
CA ASP A 384 28.35 -4.02 17.97
C ASP A 384 29.73 -3.39 17.70
N LEU A 385 29.82 -2.46 16.74
CA LEU A 385 31.06 -1.72 16.48
C LEU A 385 31.50 -0.87 17.68
N LYS A 386 30.57 -0.15 18.34
CA LYS A 386 30.88 0.66 19.53
C LYS A 386 31.43 -0.20 20.67
N VAL A 387 30.84 -1.38 20.87
CA VAL A 387 31.33 -2.35 21.86
C VAL A 387 32.74 -2.81 21.51
N ALA A 388 32.99 -3.19 20.25
CA ALA A 388 34.30 -3.64 19.80
C ALA A 388 35.37 -2.55 19.86
N ALA A 389 34.99 -1.29 19.61
CA ALA A 389 35.87 -0.13 19.68
C ALA A 389 36.15 0.34 21.11
N ASN A 390 35.42 -0.17 22.11
CA ASN A 390 35.41 0.34 23.48
C ASN A 390 35.01 1.82 23.54
N GLU A 391 34.01 2.19 22.74
CA GLU A 391 33.50 3.56 22.57
C GLU A 391 31.95 3.60 22.72
N PRO A 392 31.38 3.14 23.84
CA PRO A 392 29.94 2.92 23.99
C PRO A 392 29.11 4.20 23.99
N ASP A 393 29.70 5.33 24.37
CA ASP A 393 29.03 6.62 24.52
C ASP A 393 29.02 7.46 23.22
N ASN A 394 29.69 6.99 22.16
CA ASN A 394 29.72 7.73 20.90
C ASN A 394 28.36 7.67 20.22
N THR A 395 27.95 8.84 19.71
CA THR A 395 26.74 9.01 18.91
C THR A 395 27.14 9.28 17.48
N ILE A 396 26.34 8.79 16.54
CA ILE A 396 26.50 9.06 15.11
C ILE A 396 25.48 10.14 14.77
N HIS A 397 25.94 11.17 14.06
CA HIS A 397 25.12 12.29 13.58
C HIS A 397 24.64 12.05 12.16
#